data_AF-A0A6A7C5Y3-F1
#
_entry.id   AF-A0A6A7C5Y3-F1
#
_cell.length_a   1.000
_cell.length_b   1.000
_cell.length_c   1.000
_cell.angle_alpha   90.00
_cell.angle_beta   90.00
_cell.angle_gamma   90.00
#
_symmetry.space_group_name_H-M   'P 1'
#
loop_
_entity.id
_entity.type
_entity.pdbx_description
1 polymer ?
#
loop_
_entity_poly.entity_id
_entity_poly.type
_entity_poly.pdbx_seq_one_letter_code
_entity_poly.pdbx_strand_id
1 'polypeptide(L)'
;MQPPDLQTLASRSLTLTIPISYTNALPGINLTDCTPLQLTHLLTLGFRRLILTLAYPAGASDWATPSGTSLSSLSTTLSTYLHTTQTTLTASLIYLTLHLQGGPPSAEGSLEPLGEYIYTPRTLRAERHNLNGARSWFGARADVRPERGYFTITEEGSGLQTENGWPTEGFVLLQHRRRVVVDITRDGDVGSSDDSDDFFAGETIHMVQPGECFDASTAWPGRGNNTFAAAAVDGAGEVAGVMNCGIAPILAPSASSGEYEAFIDASRFPFSGDEPEEGRCAVVDTSTGKWHAKSCEERYRPACRVNGGAYTWTIPAREGSYSQSQDICGGNNKFAAPRTPLENRHLINSTATKGYVWVDFNSLGEEECWIVGRDTKCPFTQTGHEGERRVVVPIVSAVVVFVVAALMLCVKSRRSRKSKRRRRKGGDRIEYEGVPA
;
A
#
# COMPACT_ATOMS: atom_id res chain seq x y z
N MET A 1 26.87 -4.07 -21.49
CA MET A 1 25.88 -3.30 -20.70
C MET A 1 25.06 -4.31 -19.94
N GLN A 2 25.28 -4.39 -18.63
CA GLN A 2 24.60 -5.31 -17.73
C GLN A 2 23.23 -4.68 -17.40
N PRO A 3 22.12 -5.43 -17.45
CA PRO A 3 20.81 -4.86 -17.11
C PRO A 3 20.84 -4.40 -15.63
N PRO A 4 20.25 -3.24 -15.30
CA PRO A 4 20.14 -2.81 -13.92
C PRO A 4 19.37 -3.86 -13.10
N ASP A 5 19.87 -4.15 -11.90
CA ASP A 5 19.32 -5.14 -11.00
C ASP A 5 17.94 -4.70 -10.49
N LEU A 6 16.88 -5.35 -10.97
CA LEU A 6 15.48 -5.09 -10.60
C LEU A 6 15.23 -5.12 -9.07
N GLN A 7 16.11 -5.75 -8.28
CA GLN A 7 16.01 -5.71 -6.81
C GLN A 7 16.37 -4.34 -6.23
N THR A 8 17.24 -3.57 -6.89
CA THR A 8 17.64 -2.23 -6.41
C THR A 8 16.58 -1.15 -6.64
N LEU A 9 15.74 -1.30 -7.68
CA LEU A 9 14.61 -0.39 -7.90
C LEU A 9 13.43 -0.68 -6.96
N ALA A 10 13.24 -1.94 -6.59
CA ALA A 10 12.22 -2.34 -5.61
C ALA A 10 12.63 -2.00 -4.17
N SER A 11 13.92 -2.06 -3.81
CA SER A 11 14.41 -1.74 -2.46
C SER A 11 14.44 -0.24 -2.17
N ARG A 12 14.67 0.62 -3.17
CA ARG A 12 14.72 2.08 -3.01
C ARG A 12 13.35 2.74 -2.83
N SER A 13 12.27 2.06 -3.21
CA SER A 13 10.89 2.51 -2.95
C SER A 13 10.40 2.10 -1.53
N LEU A 14 11.11 1.17 -0.87
CA LEU A 14 10.70 0.57 0.40
C LEU A 14 11.14 1.34 1.66
N THR A 15 12.00 2.35 1.52
CA THR A 15 12.55 3.15 2.63
C THR A 15 11.78 4.44 2.92
N LEU A 16 10.82 4.78 2.05
CA LEU A 16 10.00 5.98 2.15
C LEU A 16 8.56 5.64 2.51
N THR A 17 8.35 5.20 3.75
CA THR A 17 6.99 5.12 4.28
C THR A 17 6.71 6.42 5.03
N ILE A 18 6.32 7.46 4.27
CA ILE A 18 5.32 8.37 4.84
C ILE A 18 4.21 7.42 5.35
N PRO A 19 3.65 7.57 6.55
CA PRO A 19 2.40 6.90 6.90
C PRO A 19 1.35 7.42 5.92
N ILE A 20 1.28 6.73 4.78
CA ILE A 20 0.45 6.98 3.63
C ILE A 20 -0.95 6.62 4.09
N SER A 21 -1.59 7.62 4.70
CA SER A 21 -3.00 7.52 4.98
C SER A 21 -3.83 7.90 3.75
N TYR A 22 -3.26 8.54 2.72
CA TYR A 22 -4.05 9.09 1.61
C TYR A 22 -3.25 9.26 0.29
N THR A 23 -2.29 8.40 -0.09
CA THR A 23 -1.54 8.72 -1.34
C THR A 23 -2.36 8.43 -2.58
N ASN A 24 -2.58 9.50 -3.33
CA ASN A 24 -3.02 9.46 -4.72
C ASN A 24 -1.87 9.69 -5.69
N ALA A 25 -0.64 9.83 -5.21
CA ALA A 25 0.55 9.85 -6.07
C ALA A 25 0.93 8.46 -6.60
N LEU A 26 0.01 7.49 -6.56
CA LEU A 26 0.28 6.16 -7.06
C LEU A 26 0.24 6.17 -8.59
N PRO A 27 1.26 5.64 -9.26
CA PRO A 27 1.30 5.62 -10.71
C PRO A 27 0.09 4.85 -11.27
N GLY A 28 -0.65 5.52 -12.14
CA GLY A 28 -1.74 4.94 -12.89
C GLY A 28 -1.35 4.58 -14.31
N ILE A 29 -2.05 3.62 -14.88
CA ILE A 29 -1.94 3.29 -16.30
C ILE A 29 -3.32 3.01 -16.88
N ASN A 30 -3.56 3.56 -18.06
CA ASN A 30 -4.72 3.23 -18.88
C ASN A 30 -4.37 2.12 -19.86
N LEU A 31 -5.10 1.02 -19.80
CA LEU A 31 -4.88 -0.20 -20.56
C LEU A 31 -6.06 -0.41 -21.50
N THR A 32 -5.81 -0.17 -22.79
CA THR A 32 -6.72 -0.59 -23.87
C THR A 32 -6.55 -2.07 -24.21
N ASP A 33 -5.42 -2.65 -23.84
CA ASP A 33 -5.12 -4.06 -23.96
C ASP A 33 -4.22 -4.49 -22.81
N CYS A 34 -4.46 -5.67 -22.25
CA CYS A 34 -3.64 -6.24 -21.20
C CYS A 34 -3.76 -7.76 -21.16
N THR A 35 -2.63 -8.45 -21.18
CA THR A 35 -2.57 -9.89 -20.89
C THR A 35 -2.30 -10.14 -19.40
N PRO A 36 -2.64 -11.33 -18.85
CA PRO A 36 -2.29 -11.70 -17.47
C PRO A 36 -0.81 -11.52 -17.10
N LEU A 37 0.09 -11.83 -18.04
CA LEU A 37 1.53 -11.68 -17.84
C LEU A 37 1.93 -10.20 -17.73
N GLN A 38 1.38 -9.36 -18.62
CA GLN A 38 1.61 -7.92 -18.60
C GLN A 38 1.04 -7.29 -17.32
N LEU A 39 -0.16 -7.69 -16.89
CA LEU A 39 -0.75 -7.23 -15.64
C LEU A 39 0.16 -7.53 -14.45
N THR A 40 0.66 -8.76 -14.35
CA THR A 40 1.60 -9.15 -13.29
C THR A 40 2.86 -8.29 -13.33
N HIS A 41 3.41 -8.05 -14.52
CA HIS A 41 4.60 -7.20 -14.68
C HIS A 41 4.35 -5.75 -14.23
N LEU A 42 3.24 -5.13 -14.63
CA LEU A 42 2.88 -3.77 -14.23
C LEU A 42 2.72 -3.65 -12.70
N LEU A 43 2.07 -4.63 -12.07
CA LEU A 43 1.93 -4.70 -10.62
C LEU A 43 3.29 -4.84 -9.92
N THR A 44 4.23 -5.60 -10.49
CA THR A 44 5.59 -5.70 -9.94
C THR A 44 6.41 -4.42 -10.12
N LEU A 45 6.19 -3.67 -11.21
CA LEU A 45 6.86 -2.38 -11.46
C LEU A 45 6.41 -1.26 -10.50
N GLY A 46 5.20 -1.36 -9.95
CA GLY A 46 4.70 -0.40 -8.98
C GLY A 46 3.37 0.26 -9.34
N PHE A 47 2.77 -0.05 -10.49
CA PHE A 47 1.45 0.46 -10.83
C PHE A 47 0.42 -0.04 -9.81
N ARG A 48 -0.40 0.87 -9.30
CA ARG A 48 -1.48 0.57 -8.33
C ARG A 48 -2.84 1.08 -8.77
N ARG A 49 -2.88 1.91 -9.82
CA ARG A 49 -4.13 2.37 -10.43
C ARG A 49 -4.21 1.84 -11.86
N LEU A 50 -5.22 1.03 -12.11
CA LEU A 50 -5.42 0.33 -13.38
C LEU A 50 -6.76 0.77 -13.96
N ILE A 51 -6.73 1.30 -15.18
CA ILE A 51 -7.95 1.62 -15.93
C ILE A 51 -8.04 0.63 -17.08
N LEU A 52 -9.10 -0.18 -17.10
CA LEU A 52 -9.33 -1.20 -18.12
C LEU A 52 -10.50 -0.78 -19.01
N THR A 53 -10.26 -0.69 -20.31
CA THR A 53 -11.35 -0.58 -21.29
C THR A 53 -11.82 -1.97 -21.70
N LEU A 54 -13.09 -2.26 -21.47
CA LEU A 54 -13.70 -3.58 -21.67
C LEU A 54 -14.92 -3.47 -22.57
N ALA A 55 -15.04 -4.40 -23.51
CA ALA A 55 -16.23 -4.61 -24.31
C ALA A 55 -16.90 -5.94 -23.91
N TYR A 56 -18.18 -6.07 -24.23
CA TYR A 56 -18.91 -7.34 -24.08
C TYR A 56 -19.14 -7.97 -25.45
N PRO A 57 -18.32 -8.96 -25.87
CA PRO A 57 -18.45 -9.56 -27.20
C PRO A 57 -19.80 -10.27 -27.37
N ALA A 58 -20.34 -10.25 -28.59
CA ALA A 58 -21.62 -10.90 -28.89
C ALA A 58 -21.52 -12.43 -28.62
N GLY A 59 -22.44 -12.94 -27.79
CA GLY A 59 -22.46 -14.36 -27.39
C GLY A 59 -21.40 -14.76 -26.35
N ALA A 60 -20.64 -13.81 -25.81
CA ALA A 60 -19.74 -14.06 -24.69
C ALA A 60 -20.51 -14.22 -23.37
N SER A 61 -19.84 -14.81 -22.39
CA SER A 61 -20.30 -14.88 -20.99
C SER A 61 -19.51 -13.97 -20.06
N ASP A 62 -18.50 -13.27 -20.58
CA ASP A 62 -17.54 -12.49 -19.81
C ASP A 62 -17.19 -11.19 -20.54
N TRP A 63 -16.82 -10.18 -19.78
CA TRP A 63 -16.22 -8.96 -20.29
C TRP A 63 -14.81 -9.25 -20.81
N ALA A 64 -14.39 -8.55 -21.85
CA ALA A 64 -13.06 -8.74 -22.41
C ALA A 64 -12.44 -7.42 -22.86
N THR A 65 -11.10 -7.36 -22.84
CA THR A 65 -10.36 -6.29 -23.52
C THR A 65 -10.60 -6.37 -25.04
N PRO A 66 -10.36 -5.27 -25.78
CA PRO A 66 -10.34 -5.25 -27.25
C PRO A 66 -9.55 -6.39 -27.92
N SER A 67 -8.51 -6.92 -27.26
CA SER A 67 -7.72 -8.07 -27.73
C SER A 67 -8.30 -9.45 -27.44
N GLY A 68 -9.41 -9.50 -26.70
CA GLY A 68 -10.08 -10.74 -26.32
C GLY A 68 -9.62 -11.36 -24.99
N THR A 69 -8.82 -10.65 -24.18
CA THR A 69 -8.47 -11.15 -22.83
C THR A 69 -9.66 -10.98 -21.90
N SER A 70 -10.12 -12.08 -21.29
CA SER A 70 -11.30 -12.07 -20.42
C SER A 70 -11.04 -11.42 -19.06
N LEU A 71 -12.03 -10.70 -18.53
CA LEU A 71 -11.95 -10.06 -17.23
C LEU A 71 -11.81 -11.08 -16.10
N SER A 72 -12.46 -12.25 -16.21
CA SER A 72 -12.29 -13.34 -15.23
C SER A 72 -10.84 -13.84 -15.14
N SER A 73 -10.12 -13.88 -16.27
CA SER A 73 -8.70 -14.25 -16.32
C SER A 73 -7.81 -13.19 -15.64
N LEU A 74 -8.07 -11.91 -15.91
CA LEU A 74 -7.38 -10.80 -15.26
C LEU A 74 -7.67 -10.76 -13.75
N SER A 75 -8.93 -10.98 -13.37
CA SER A 75 -9.39 -11.08 -11.98
C SER A 75 -8.69 -12.20 -11.22
N THR A 76 -8.59 -13.39 -11.81
CA THR A 76 -7.85 -14.53 -11.23
C THR A 76 -6.37 -14.22 -11.05
N THR A 77 -5.78 -13.53 -12.03
CA THR A 77 -4.38 -13.11 -11.98
C THR A 77 -4.13 -12.12 -10.85
N LEU A 78 -5.01 -11.12 -10.73
CA LEU A 78 -4.95 -10.13 -9.67
C LEU A 78 -5.15 -10.77 -8.29
N SER A 79 -6.10 -11.69 -8.16
CA SER A 79 -6.33 -12.47 -6.93
C SER A 79 -5.08 -13.27 -6.54
N THR A 80 -4.43 -13.92 -7.50
CA THR A 80 -3.16 -14.65 -7.27
C THR A 80 -2.04 -13.71 -6.81
N TYR A 81 -1.92 -12.54 -7.43
CA TYR A 81 -0.95 -11.52 -7.00
C TYR A 81 -1.25 -11.02 -5.57
N LEU A 82 -2.51 -10.76 -5.23
CA LEU A 82 -2.91 -10.32 -3.91
C LEU A 82 -2.66 -11.38 -2.84
N HIS A 83 -2.91 -12.65 -3.16
CA HIS A 83 -2.63 -13.76 -2.26
C HIS A 83 -1.12 -13.90 -1.99
N THR A 84 -0.31 -13.89 -3.05
CA THR A 84 1.15 -14.07 -2.94
C THR A 84 1.85 -12.89 -2.25
N THR A 85 1.31 -11.67 -2.35
CA THR A 85 1.85 -10.46 -1.73
C THR A 85 1.21 -10.13 -0.38
N GLN A 86 0.37 -11.00 0.18
CA GLN A 86 -0.42 -10.68 1.37
C GLN A 86 0.43 -10.39 2.62
N THR A 87 1.61 -11.02 2.73
CA THR A 87 2.49 -10.90 3.90
C THR A 87 3.82 -10.20 3.58
N THR A 88 3.92 -9.56 2.43
CA THR A 88 5.14 -8.88 1.99
C THR A 88 4.99 -7.37 2.18
N LEU A 89 6.11 -6.64 2.18
CA LEU A 89 6.09 -5.18 2.15
C LEU A 89 5.51 -4.60 0.85
N THR A 90 5.27 -5.45 -0.15
CA THR A 90 4.59 -5.07 -1.40
C THR A 90 3.06 -5.08 -1.27
N ALA A 91 2.52 -5.46 -0.11
CA ALA A 91 1.10 -5.34 0.19
C ALA A 91 0.66 -3.88 0.13
N SER A 92 -0.21 -3.57 -0.82
CA SER A 92 -0.72 -2.21 -1.10
C SER A 92 -2.14 -2.27 -1.63
N LEU A 93 -2.83 -1.13 -1.59
CA LEU A 93 -4.17 -0.95 -2.12
C LEU A 93 -4.12 -0.74 -3.64
N ILE A 94 -5.00 -1.42 -4.37
CA ILE A 94 -5.12 -1.34 -5.82
C ILE A 94 -6.45 -0.66 -6.17
N TYR A 95 -6.38 0.35 -7.03
CA TYR A 95 -7.55 1.02 -7.60
C TYR A 95 -7.80 0.48 -9.00
N LEU A 96 -8.95 -0.13 -9.21
CA LEU A 96 -9.35 -0.73 -10.48
C LEU A 96 -10.57 0.00 -11.05
N THR A 97 -10.35 0.76 -12.11
CA THR A 97 -11.40 1.43 -12.86
C THR A 97 -11.77 0.60 -14.07
N LEU A 98 -13.02 0.15 -14.14
CA LEU A 98 -13.54 -0.60 -15.27
C LEU A 98 -14.36 0.33 -16.16
N HIS A 99 -13.88 0.55 -17.37
CA HIS A 99 -14.62 1.26 -18.40
C HIS A 99 -15.35 0.26 -19.30
N LEU A 100 -16.66 0.19 -19.14
CA LEU A 100 -17.51 -0.82 -19.76
C LEU A 100 -18.21 -0.25 -21.00
N GLN A 101 -17.98 -0.90 -22.15
CA GLN A 101 -18.54 -0.53 -23.45
C GLN A 101 -19.60 -1.55 -23.89
N GLY A 102 -20.86 -1.11 -23.97
CA GLY A 102 -22.00 -1.99 -24.28
C GLY A 102 -22.25 -3.05 -23.19
N GLY A 103 -22.98 -4.12 -23.50
CA GLY A 103 -23.08 -5.30 -22.62
C GLY A 103 -24.07 -5.21 -21.43
N PRO A 104 -24.01 -6.18 -20.49
CA PRO A 104 -24.87 -6.23 -19.31
C PRO A 104 -24.57 -5.09 -18.32
N PRO A 105 -25.47 -4.83 -17.35
CA PRO A 105 -25.28 -3.75 -16.37
C PRO A 105 -24.25 -4.07 -15.27
N SER A 106 -23.83 -5.33 -15.11
CA SER A 106 -22.90 -5.74 -14.05
C SER A 106 -21.69 -6.52 -14.58
N ALA A 107 -20.54 -6.34 -13.91
CA ALA A 107 -19.32 -7.12 -14.08
C ALA A 107 -19.02 -8.01 -12.85
N GLU A 108 -19.97 -8.13 -11.92
CA GLU A 108 -19.78 -8.81 -10.63
C GLU A 108 -19.32 -10.27 -10.79
N GLY A 109 -19.97 -11.03 -11.69
CA GLY A 109 -19.60 -12.42 -11.95
C GLY A 109 -18.15 -12.59 -12.42
N SER A 110 -17.62 -11.62 -13.18
CA SER A 110 -16.23 -11.63 -13.66
C SER A 110 -15.22 -11.28 -12.58
N LEU A 111 -15.65 -10.63 -11.50
CA LEU A 111 -14.82 -10.16 -10.38
C LEU A 111 -14.90 -11.08 -9.14
N GLU A 112 -15.64 -12.19 -9.21
CA GLU A 112 -15.80 -13.14 -8.10
C GLU A 112 -14.46 -13.55 -7.44
N PRO A 113 -13.37 -13.84 -8.18
CA PRO A 113 -12.06 -14.16 -7.58
C PRO A 113 -11.46 -13.08 -6.68
N LEU A 114 -11.94 -11.84 -6.78
CA LEU A 114 -11.48 -10.68 -6.00
C LEU A 114 -12.38 -10.36 -4.81
N GLY A 115 -13.54 -11.01 -4.66
CA GLY A 115 -14.60 -10.60 -3.73
C GLY A 115 -14.12 -10.37 -2.30
N GLU A 116 -13.23 -11.20 -1.77
CA GLU A 116 -12.68 -11.02 -0.40
C GLU A 116 -11.67 -9.88 -0.27
N TYR A 117 -11.14 -9.37 -1.38
CA TYR A 117 -10.19 -8.27 -1.39
C TYR A 117 -10.85 -6.92 -1.65
N ILE A 118 -12.11 -6.87 -2.09
CA ILE A 118 -12.77 -5.63 -2.47
C ILE A 118 -13.30 -4.87 -1.23
N TYR A 119 -12.94 -3.59 -1.15
CA TYR A 119 -13.59 -2.61 -0.28
C TYR A 119 -14.77 -1.98 -1.05
N THR A 120 -15.98 -2.08 -0.50
CA THR A 120 -17.22 -1.78 -1.23
C THR A 120 -17.89 -0.48 -0.74
N PRO A 121 -18.75 0.14 -1.56
CA PRO A 121 -19.55 1.29 -1.12
C PRO A 121 -20.48 0.98 0.04
N ARG A 122 -21.03 -0.24 0.11
CA ARG A 122 -21.82 -0.70 1.29
C ARG A 122 -21.00 -0.61 2.57
N THR A 123 -19.73 -1.00 2.51
CA THR A 123 -18.80 -0.93 3.65
C THR A 123 -18.54 0.53 4.03
N LEU A 124 -18.22 1.38 3.06
CA LEU A 124 -18.02 2.82 3.27
C LEU A 124 -19.25 3.49 3.89
N ARG A 125 -20.45 3.23 3.38
CA ARG A 125 -21.70 3.80 3.91
C ARG A 125 -21.95 3.37 5.35
N ALA A 126 -21.73 2.11 5.67
CA ALA A 126 -21.88 1.61 7.04
C ALA A 126 -20.90 2.28 8.01
N GLU A 127 -19.66 2.51 7.58
CA GLU A 127 -18.65 3.23 8.36
C GLU A 127 -19.02 4.71 8.54
N ARG A 128 -19.41 5.38 7.46
CA ARG A 128 -19.84 6.79 7.45
C ARG A 128 -21.04 7.06 8.34
N HIS A 129 -21.99 6.13 8.39
CA HIS A 129 -23.19 6.24 9.22
C HIS A 129 -22.93 5.99 10.72
N ASN A 130 -21.80 5.38 11.09
CA ASN A 130 -21.41 5.24 12.49
C ASN A 130 -19.90 5.13 12.64
N LEU A 131 -19.24 6.27 12.80
CA LEU A 131 -17.80 6.38 13.00
C LEU A 131 -17.31 5.71 14.29
N ASN A 132 -18.17 5.59 15.29
CA ASN A 132 -17.86 4.97 16.60
C ASN A 132 -18.06 3.45 16.62
N GLY A 133 -18.50 2.85 15.52
CA GLY A 133 -18.63 1.39 15.43
C GLY A 133 -17.30 0.68 15.72
N ALA A 134 -17.36 -0.51 16.32
CA ALA A 134 -16.16 -1.27 16.69
C ALA A 134 -15.24 -1.61 15.50
N ARG A 135 -15.79 -1.66 14.28
CA ARG A 135 -15.05 -1.85 13.03
C ARG A 135 -15.01 -0.58 12.16
N SER A 136 -15.45 0.56 12.69
CA SER A 136 -15.44 1.84 11.99
C SER A 136 -14.23 2.69 12.41
N TRP A 137 -14.13 3.90 11.86
CA TRP A 137 -12.91 4.71 11.86
C TRP A 137 -12.38 5.06 13.25
N PHE A 138 -13.25 5.33 14.22
CA PHE A 138 -12.85 5.65 15.60
C PHE A 138 -12.73 4.42 16.50
N GLY A 139 -13.12 3.24 16.01
CA GLY A 139 -12.80 1.94 16.63
C GLY A 139 -11.43 1.39 16.22
N ALA A 140 -10.82 1.91 15.15
CA ALA A 140 -9.50 1.49 14.70
C ALA A 140 -8.36 2.12 15.49
N ARG A 141 -7.15 1.54 15.34
CA ARG A 141 -5.93 2.07 15.96
C ARG A 141 -5.66 3.50 15.45
N ALA A 142 -5.09 4.33 16.32
CA ALA A 142 -4.84 5.74 16.03
C ALA A 142 -3.90 5.99 14.83
N ASP A 143 -3.02 5.03 14.52
CA ASP A 143 -2.04 5.10 13.42
C ASP A 143 -2.64 4.82 12.04
N VAL A 144 -3.78 4.13 11.97
CA VAL A 144 -4.47 3.81 10.70
C VAL A 144 -5.78 4.57 10.55
N ARG A 145 -6.27 5.21 11.59
CA ARG A 145 -7.54 5.93 11.59
C ARG A 145 -7.50 7.16 10.65
N PRO A 146 -8.58 7.41 9.89
CA PRO A 146 -8.81 8.67 9.19
C PRO A 146 -8.68 9.91 10.09
N GLU A 147 -7.84 10.84 9.67
CA GLU A 147 -7.66 12.11 10.37
C GLU A 147 -8.86 13.04 10.14
N ARG A 148 -9.37 13.63 11.23
CA ARG A 148 -10.57 14.47 11.22
C ARG A 148 -10.48 15.71 10.33
N GLY A 149 -9.28 16.17 10.00
CA GLY A 149 -9.09 17.34 9.14
C GLY A 149 -9.46 17.13 7.67
N TYR A 150 -9.75 15.90 7.26
CA TYR A 150 -10.10 15.55 5.87
C TYR A 150 -11.61 15.42 5.65
N PHE A 151 -12.42 15.48 6.70
CA PHE A 151 -13.86 15.26 6.59
C PHE A 151 -14.65 15.96 7.68
N THR A 152 -15.92 16.19 7.40
CA THR A 152 -16.84 16.81 8.35
C THR A 152 -17.48 15.73 9.22
N ILE A 153 -17.64 16.03 10.51
CA ILE A 153 -18.32 15.12 11.44
C ILE A 153 -19.62 15.77 11.85
N THR A 154 -20.71 15.04 11.68
CA THR A 154 -22.04 15.40 12.18
C THR A 154 -22.40 14.48 13.34
N GLU A 155 -23.10 15.03 14.33
CA GLU A 155 -23.64 14.26 15.45
C GLU A 155 -25.10 13.93 15.15
N GLU A 156 -25.45 12.64 15.12
CA GLU A 156 -26.84 12.19 14.98
C GLU A 156 -27.15 11.21 16.12
N GLY A 157 -27.98 11.65 17.07
CA GLY A 157 -28.27 10.89 18.29
C GLY A 157 -27.02 10.67 19.15
N SER A 158 -26.65 9.41 19.40
CA SER A 158 -25.43 9.03 20.12
C SER A 158 -24.26 8.66 19.20
N GLY A 159 -24.43 8.78 17.87
CA GLY A 159 -23.44 8.38 16.86
C GLY A 159 -22.74 9.58 16.23
N LEU A 160 -21.48 9.39 15.88
CA LEU A 160 -20.75 10.31 14.99
C LEU A 160 -20.88 9.80 13.56
N GLN A 161 -21.19 10.69 12.62
CA GLN A 161 -21.35 10.38 11.20
C GLN A 161 -20.55 11.34 10.33
N THR A 162 -20.42 11.01 9.06
CA THR A 162 -19.81 11.89 8.05
C THR A 162 -20.40 11.62 6.69
N GLU A 163 -20.67 12.69 5.94
CA GLU A 163 -21.13 12.56 4.56
C GLU A 163 -19.97 12.38 3.58
N ASN A 164 -18.85 13.05 3.85
CA ASN A 164 -17.74 13.21 2.90
C ASN A 164 -16.44 12.50 3.27
N GLY A 165 -16.39 11.78 4.39
CA GLY A 165 -15.15 11.14 4.84
C GLY A 165 -14.75 9.91 4.05
N TRP A 166 -13.45 9.65 3.99
CA TRP A 166 -12.90 8.47 3.33
C TRP A 166 -11.94 7.74 4.26
N PRO A 167 -11.89 6.39 4.20
CA PRO A 167 -10.89 5.63 4.93
C PRO A 167 -9.49 5.95 4.42
N THR A 168 -8.50 5.69 5.26
CA THR A 168 -7.11 5.72 4.84
C THR A 168 -6.73 4.41 4.15
N GLU A 169 -5.66 4.40 3.35
CA GLU A 169 -5.13 3.16 2.81
C GLU A 169 -4.79 2.16 3.95
N GLY A 170 -4.10 2.64 4.99
CA GLY A 170 -3.78 1.82 6.17
C GLY A 170 -5.02 1.23 6.86
N PHE A 171 -6.14 1.96 6.89
CA PHE A 171 -7.40 1.47 7.44
C PHE A 171 -7.95 0.32 6.58
N VAL A 172 -8.03 0.51 5.27
CA VAL A 172 -8.55 -0.52 4.35
C VAL A 172 -7.68 -1.78 4.40
N LEU A 173 -6.35 -1.61 4.36
CA LEU A 173 -5.40 -2.71 4.37
C LEU A 173 -5.32 -3.45 5.71
N LEU A 174 -5.21 -2.72 6.83
CA LEU A 174 -4.87 -3.32 8.12
C LEU A 174 -6.10 -3.62 8.97
N GLN A 175 -7.13 -2.76 8.94
CA GLN A 175 -8.36 -2.97 9.69
C GLN A 175 -9.33 -3.88 8.93
N HIS A 176 -9.53 -3.62 7.64
CA HIS A 176 -10.50 -4.37 6.82
C HIS A 176 -9.88 -5.55 6.07
N ARG A 177 -8.55 -5.63 5.95
CA ARG A 177 -7.85 -6.64 5.15
C ARG A 177 -8.35 -6.69 3.71
N ARG A 178 -8.80 -5.55 3.19
CA ARG A 178 -9.17 -5.35 1.79
C ARG A 178 -8.01 -4.71 1.07
N ARG A 179 -7.90 -4.96 -0.23
CA ARG A 179 -6.75 -4.58 -1.06
C ARG A 179 -7.13 -4.07 -2.44
N VAL A 180 -8.41 -4.06 -2.78
CA VAL A 180 -8.91 -3.57 -4.06
C VAL A 180 -10.06 -2.61 -3.81
N VAL A 181 -10.05 -1.47 -4.50
CA VAL A 181 -11.20 -0.59 -4.64
C VAL A 181 -11.58 -0.58 -6.12
N VAL A 182 -12.85 -0.84 -6.42
CA VAL A 182 -13.32 -0.96 -7.81
C VAL A 182 -14.36 0.11 -8.09
N ASP A 183 -14.14 0.86 -9.17
CA ASP A 183 -15.13 1.78 -9.74
C ASP A 183 -15.49 1.40 -11.17
N ILE A 184 -16.72 1.68 -11.57
CA ILE A 184 -17.25 1.36 -12.89
C ILE A 184 -17.68 2.64 -13.62
N THR A 185 -17.18 2.82 -14.83
CA THR A 185 -17.58 3.88 -15.77
C THR A 185 -18.23 3.25 -17.01
N ARG A 186 -19.15 3.97 -17.67
CA ARG A 186 -19.83 3.55 -18.90
C ARG A 186 -19.85 4.64 -19.95
N ASP A 187 -19.78 4.23 -21.22
CA ASP A 187 -19.92 5.15 -22.35
C ASP A 187 -21.31 5.80 -22.36
N GLY A 188 -21.32 7.14 -22.44
CA GLY A 188 -22.56 7.95 -22.43
C GLY A 188 -23.18 8.15 -21.05
N ASP A 189 -22.65 7.51 -20.01
CA ASP A 189 -23.12 7.62 -18.63
C ASP A 189 -22.18 8.56 -17.85
N VAL A 190 -22.15 9.83 -18.27
CA VAL A 190 -21.62 10.90 -17.42
C VAL A 190 -22.66 11.11 -16.31
N GLY A 191 -22.53 10.34 -15.23
CA GLY A 191 -23.34 10.50 -14.03
C GLY A 191 -24.36 9.41 -13.73
N SER A 192 -24.02 8.11 -13.82
CA SER A 192 -24.73 7.11 -13.01
C SER A 192 -24.48 7.48 -11.54
N SER A 193 -25.38 8.27 -10.97
CA SER A 193 -25.08 9.06 -9.76
C SER A 193 -24.93 8.21 -8.50
N ASP A 194 -25.39 6.97 -8.53
CA ASP A 194 -25.50 6.15 -7.34
C ASP A 194 -24.54 4.96 -7.38
N ASP A 195 -23.68 4.92 -6.36
CA ASP A 195 -22.86 3.76 -6.06
C ASP A 195 -23.77 2.54 -5.88
N SER A 196 -23.40 1.42 -6.49
CA SER A 196 -24.01 0.13 -6.16
C SER A 196 -23.58 -0.29 -4.75
N ASP A 197 -24.15 -1.37 -4.22
CA ASP A 197 -23.67 -1.92 -2.94
C ASP A 197 -22.25 -2.48 -3.04
N ASP A 198 -21.85 -2.91 -4.23
CA ASP A 198 -20.65 -3.72 -4.46
C ASP A 198 -19.52 -2.94 -5.13
N PHE A 199 -19.84 -1.99 -6.01
CA PHE A 199 -18.88 -1.18 -6.78
C PHE A 199 -19.22 0.31 -6.77
N PHE A 200 -18.18 1.13 -6.69
CA PHE A 200 -18.30 2.58 -6.75
C PHE A 200 -18.68 3.04 -8.15
N ALA A 201 -19.43 4.13 -8.23
CA ALA A 201 -19.62 4.86 -9.48
C ALA A 201 -18.30 5.49 -9.93
N GLY A 202 -18.11 5.60 -11.24
CA GLY A 202 -16.85 6.07 -11.83
C GLY A 202 -16.38 7.44 -11.32
N GLU A 203 -17.31 8.36 -11.07
CA GLU A 203 -16.99 9.71 -10.56
C GLU A 203 -16.51 9.70 -9.09
N THR A 204 -16.70 8.60 -8.36
CA THR A 204 -16.36 8.55 -6.94
C THR A 204 -14.84 8.47 -6.72
N ILE A 205 -14.12 7.77 -7.61
CA ILE A 205 -12.68 7.48 -7.48
C ILE A 205 -11.89 7.91 -8.73
N HIS A 206 -12.53 7.95 -9.91
CA HIS A 206 -11.88 8.33 -11.17
C HIS A 206 -12.36 9.69 -11.68
N MET A 207 -11.54 10.72 -11.44
CA MET A 207 -11.80 12.08 -11.90
C MET A 207 -10.66 12.51 -12.81
N VAL A 208 -10.93 12.64 -14.10
CA VAL A 208 -9.98 13.21 -15.06
C VAL A 208 -10.31 14.67 -15.28
N GLN A 209 -9.42 15.57 -14.85
CA GLN A 209 -9.50 16.98 -15.22
C GLN A 209 -8.36 17.33 -16.19
N PRO A 210 -8.66 17.57 -17.48
CA PRO A 210 -7.68 18.12 -18.40
C PRO A 210 -7.56 19.64 -18.18
N GLY A 211 -6.33 20.10 -17.92
CA GLY A 211 -5.95 21.51 -18.12
C GLY A 211 -6.08 22.47 -16.94
N GLU A 212 -6.63 22.07 -15.79
CA GLU A 212 -6.72 22.91 -14.60
C GLU A 212 -6.13 22.23 -13.36
N CYS A 213 -5.40 22.98 -12.54
CA CYS A 213 -4.87 22.45 -11.31
C CYS A 213 -5.95 22.40 -10.21
N PHE A 214 -6.10 21.26 -9.55
CA PHE A 214 -7.16 20.98 -8.57
C PHE A 214 -7.27 21.99 -7.39
N ASP A 215 -8.43 22.60 -7.15
CA ASP A 215 -8.65 23.45 -5.97
C ASP A 215 -9.55 22.75 -4.93
N ALA A 216 -9.02 22.51 -3.72
CA ALA A 216 -9.78 21.92 -2.61
C ALA A 216 -10.98 22.77 -2.15
N SER A 217 -11.07 24.04 -2.54
CA SER A 217 -12.22 24.90 -2.28
C SER A 217 -13.39 24.67 -3.24
N THR A 218 -13.16 24.03 -4.39
CA THR A 218 -14.22 23.67 -5.33
C THR A 218 -15.01 22.49 -4.78
N ALA A 219 -16.27 22.74 -4.45
CA ALA A 219 -17.18 21.75 -3.87
C ALA A 219 -17.47 20.64 -4.90
N TRP A 220 -16.74 19.54 -4.80
CA TRP A 220 -17.17 18.28 -5.43
C TRP A 220 -18.39 17.74 -4.68
N PRO A 221 -19.27 16.96 -5.36
CA PRO A 221 -20.33 16.25 -4.66
C PRO A 221 -19.70 15.49 -3.49
N GLY A 222 -20.32 15.55 -2.30
CA GLY A 222 -19.81 14.94 -1.06
C GLY A 222 -19.56 13.42 -1.09
N ARG A 223 -19.60 12.80 -2.27
CA ARG A 223 -19.34 11.38 -2.54
C ARG A 223 -17.83 11.11 -2.70
N GLY A 224 -17.10 11.92 -3.48
CA GLY A 224 -15.70 11.66 -3.85
C GLY A 224 -14.66 12.32 -2.92
N ASN A 225 -13.47 11.71 -2.81
CA ASN A 225 -12.34 12.33 -2.15
C ASN A 225 -11.58 13.16 -3.20
N ASN A 226 -11.42 14.47 -2.96
CA ASN A 226 -10.62 15.37 -3.81
C ASN A 226 -9.21 14.85 -4.08
N THR A 227 -8.73 14.06 -3.14
CA THR A 227 -7.45 13.41 -3.15
C THR A 227 -7.34 12.47 -4.38
N PHE A 228 -8.41 11.81 -4.84
CA PHE A 228 -8.40 10.85 -5.96
C PHE A 228 -8.25 11.44 -7.37
N ALA A 229 -8.19 12.77 -7.49
CA ALA A 229 -8.04 13.45 -8.78
C ALA A 229 -6.87 12.89 -9.58
N ALA A 230 -7.10 12.58 -10.84
CA ALA A 230 -6.10 12.02 -11.74
C ALA A 230 -6.15 12.67 -13.13
N ALA A 231 -5.11 12.51 -13.92
CA ALA A 231 -5.10 12.98 -15.30
C ALA A 231 -4.21 12.08 -16.16
N ALA A 232 -4.66 11.83 -17.38
CA ALA A 232 -3.84 11.17 -18.38
C ALA A 232 -2.65 12.06 -18.75
N VAL A 233 -1.49 11.45 -18.90
CA VAL A 233 -0.25 12.07 -19.41
C VAL A 233 0.35 11.19 -20.49
N ASP A 234 0.96 11.82 -21.48
CA ASP A 234 1.55 11.11 -22.63
C ASP A 234 2.93 10.52 -22.29
N GLY A 235 3.59 10.99 -21.23
CA GLY A 235 4.86 10.44 -20.78
C GLY A 235 5.41 11.09 -19.51
N ALA A 236 6.61 10.66 -19.11
CA ALA A 236 7.26 11.07 -17.87
C ALA A 236 7.50 12.60 -17.76
N GLY A 237 7.67 13.29 -18.90
CA GLY A 237 7.94 14.74 -18.92
C GLY A 237 6.80 15.61 -18.39
N GLU A 238 5.56 15.13 -18.44
CA GLU A 238 4.37 15.87 -17.99
C GLU A 238 4.02 15.60 -16.52
N VAL A 239 4.53 14.51 -15.97
CA VAL A 239 4.20 14.01 -14.63
C VAL A 239 4.45 15.07 -13.55
N ALA A 240 5.59 15.78 -13.62
CA ALA A 240 5.92 16.81 -12.64
C ALA A 240 4.89 17.96 -12.62
N GLY A 241 4.39 18.36 -13.80
CA GLY A 241 3.37 19.41 -13.91
C GLY A 241 2.05 18.99 -13.28
N VAL A 242 1.59 17.78 -13.60
CA VAL A 242 0.33 17.22 -13.06
C VAL A 242 0.42 16.99 -11.55
N MET A 243 1.53 16.44 -11.04
CA MET A 243 1.71 16.28 -9.59
C MET A 243 1.81 17.61 -8.86
N ASN A 244 2.45 18.62 -9.44
CA ASN A 244 2.49 19.97 -8.85
C ASN A 244 1.12 20.65 -8.83
N CYS A 245 0.20 20.26 -9.71
CA CYS A 245 -1.20 20.65 -9.65
C CYS A 245 -2.00 19.91 -8.55
N GLY A 246 -1.42 18.91 -7.88
CA GLY A 246 -2.10 18.08 -6.90
C GLY A 246 -2.85 16.88 -7.49
N ILE A 247 -2.50 16.47 -8.71
CA ILE A 247 -3.23 15.47 -9.49
C ILE A 247 -2.35 14.22 -9.66
N ALA A 248 -2.98 13.04 -9.61
CA ALA A 248 -2.34 11.75 -9.86
C ALA A 248 -2.10 11.53 -11.37
N PRO A 249 -0.87 11.26 -11.82
CA PRO A 249 -0.61 10.98 -13.23
C PRO A 249 -1.11 9.58 -13.62
N ILE A 250 -1.72 9.45 -14.79
CA ILE A 250 -2.09 8.19 -15.43
C ILE A 250 -1.36 8.10 -16.76
N LEU A 251 -0.53 7.08 -16.95
CA LEU A 251 0.16 6.86 -18.21
C LEU A 251 -0.84 6.45 -19.30
N ALA A 252 -0.80 7.15 -20.42
CA ALA A 252 -1.61 6.87 -21.61
C ALA A 252 -1.26 5.49 -22.23
N PRO A 253 -2.23 4.82 -22.89
CA PRO A 253 -2.07 3.46 -23.42
C PRO A 253 -1.04 3.33 -24.54
N SER A 254 -0.62 4.43 -25.17
CA SER A 254 0.36 4.43 -26.26
C SER A 254 1.82 4.32 -25.81
N ALA A 255 2.08 4.25 -24.50
CA ALA A 255 3.43 4.25 -23.96
C ALA A 255 4.16 2.90 -24.17
N SER A 256 5.40 2.99 -24.65
CA SER A 256 6.38 1.92 -24.78
C SER A 256 6.93 1.45 -23.43
N SER A 257 7.51 0.24 -23.37
CA SER A 257 8.01 -0.33 -22.11
C SER A 257 9.11 0.49 -21.42
N GLY A 258 9.91 1.25 -22.18
CA GLY A 258 10.93 2.15 -21.62
C GLY A 258 10.34 3.39 -20.95
N GLU A 259 9.11 3.75 -21.29
CA GLU A 259 8.39 4.87 -20.67
C GLU A 259 7.79 4.46 -19.32
N TYR A 260 7.60 3.17 -19.05
CA TYR A 260 7.05 2.70 -17.77
C TYR A 260 8.01 3.02 -16.62
N GLU A 261 9.29 2.69 -16.75
CA GLU A 261 10.27 2.96 -15.68
C GLU A 261 10.45 4.46 -15.44
N ALA A 262 10.60 5.24 -16.51
CA ALA A 262 10.72 6.70 -16.42
C ALA A 262 9.46 7.34 -15.83
N PHE A 263 8.27 6.82 -16.16
CA PHE A 263 7.01 7.29 -15.60
C PHE A 263 6.89 6.95 -14.10
N ILE A 264 7.20 5.71 -13.72
CA ILE A 264 7.21 5.29 -12.31
C ILE A 264 8.15 6.20 -11.53
N ASP A 265 9.37 6.41 -12.01
CA ASP A 265 10.34 7.29 -11.36
C ASP A 265 9.85 8.74 -11.25
N ALA A 266 9.32 9.30 -12.33
CA ALA A 266 8.79 10.66 -12.33
C ALA A 266 7.57 10.82 -11.41
N SER A 267 6.75 9.77 -11.25
CA SER A 267 5.56 9.74 -10.39
C SER A 267 5.88 9.56 -8.90
N ARG A 268 7.15 9.36 -8.55
CA ARG A 268 7.57 9.28 -7.15
C ARG A 268 7.33 10.61 -6.44
N PHE A 269 6.57 10.52 -5.36
CA PHE A 269 6.37 11.59 -4.40
C PHE A 269 6.92 11.12 -3.05
N PRO A 270 7.64 11.96 -2.29
CA PRO A 270 7.82 13.40 -2.48
C PRO A 270 9.21 13.87 -2.93
N PHE A 271 10.23 13.01 -2.83
CA PHE A 271 11.63 13.39 -3.09
C PHE A 271 11.94 13.56 -4.58
N SER A 272 13.03 14.27 -4.88
CA SER A 272 13.53 14.46 -6.24
C SER A 272 14.63 13.47 -6.60
N GLY A 273 14.52 12.84 -7.78
CA GLY A 273 15.57 11.99 -8.34
C GLY A 273 16.05 10.91 -7.38
N ASP A 274 17.37 10.82 -7.20
CA ASP A 274 18.05 9.82 -6.35
C ASP A 274 18.04 10.16 -4.85
N GLU A 275 17.40 11.25 -4.42
CA GLU A 275 17.26 11.56 -2.99
C GLU A 275 16.45 10.49 -2.24
N PRO A 276 16.80 10.20 -0.98
CA PRO A 276 17.68 10.99 -0.09
C PRO A 276 19.13 10.50 -0.03
N GLU A 277 20.10 11.33 -0.47
CA GLU A 277 21.54 11.00 -0.43
C GLU A 277 22.30 11.64 0.75
N GLU A 278 22.03 12.92 1.05
CA GLU A 278 22.74 13.68 2.09
C GLU A 278 21.76 14.42 3.02
N GLY A 279 21.38 13.79 4.13
CA GLY A 279 20.56 14.42 5.17
C GLY A 279 19.54 13.48 5.80
N ARG A 280 19.12 13.81 7.02
CA ARG A 280 18.15 13.00 7.79
C ARG A 280 16.84 13.73 8.07
N CYS A 281 16.69 14.96 7.57
CA CYS A 281 15.48 15.75 7.74
C CYS A 281 15.05 16.31 6.39
N ALA A 282 13.75 16.24 6.10
CA ALA A 282 13.20 16.66 4.82
C ALA A 282 12.80 18.14 4.83
N VAL A 283 13.12 18.83 3.74
CA VAL A 283 12.58 20.15 3.40
C VAL A 283 11.80 20.06 2.11
N VAL A 284 10.79 20.91 1.94
CA VAL A 284 10.18 21.18 0.64
C VAL A 284 10.81 22.42 0.03
N ASP A 285 11.19 22.36 -1.24
CA ASP A 285 11.49 23.55 -2.04
C ASP A 285 10.18 24.14 -2.56
N THR A 286 9.84 25.33 -2.06
CA THR A 286 8.61 26.05 -2.45
C THR A 286 8.64 26.59 -3.89
N SER A 287 9.76 26.47 -4.59
CA SER A 287 9.92 26.84 -6.00
C SER A 287 9.50 25.70 -6.92
N THR A 288 9.94 24.48 -6.61
CA THR A 288 9.73 23.29 -7.44
C THR A 288 8.61 22.37 -6.93
N GLY A 289 8.29 22.45 -5.64
CA GLY A 289 7.40 21.52 -4.93
C GLY A 289 8.06 20.20 -4.53
N LYS A 290 9.34 19.99 -4.87
CA LYS A 290 10.05 18.76 -4.55
C LYS A 290 10.65 18.79 -3.15
N TRP A 291 10.81 17.61 -2.56
CA TRP A 291 11.42 17.47 -1.25
C TRP A 291 12.89 17.12 -1.40
N HIS A 292 13.68 17.60 -0.44
CA HIS A 292 15.12 17.39 -0.36
C HIS A 292 15.51 16.95 1.05
N ALA A 293 16.51 16.08 1.14
CA ALA A 293 17.14 15.75 2.40
C ALA A 293 18.17 16.84 2.75
N LYS A 294 18.16 17.30 4.00
CA LYS A 294 19.09 18.29 4.54
C LYS A 294 19.61 17.91 5.92
N SER A 295 20.67 18.58 6.36
CA SER A 295 21.15 18.44 7.73
C SER A 295 20.14 19.05 8.69
N CYS A 296 19.73 18.29 9.70
CA CYS A 296 18.71 18.69 10.67
C CYS A 296 19.07 19.93 11.51
N GLU A 297 20.34 20.32 11.51
CA GLU A 297 20.88 21.51 12.20
C GLU A 297 20.77 22.79 11.35
N GLU A 298 20.44 22.67 10.06
CA GLU A 298 20.19 23.83 9.21
C GLU A 298 18.98 24.63 9.71
N ARG A 299 18.92 25.90 9.32
CA ARG A 299 17.89 26.82 9.80
C ARG A 299 16.92 27.13 8.68
N TYR A 300 15.71 26.60 8.79
CA TYR A 300 14.61 26.87 7.88
C TYR A 300 13.34 27.20 8.66
N ARG A 301 12.35 27.74 7.95
CA ARG A 301 11.01 27.96 8.50
C ARG A 301 10.22 26.65 8.46
N PRO A 302 9.43 26.31 9.49
CA PRO A 302 8.65 25.08 9.48
C PRO A 302 7.29 25.22 8.81
N ALA A 303 6.85 24.12 8.18
CA ALA A 303 5.49 23.94 7.69
C ALA A 303 4.55 23.60 8.84
N CYS A 304 3.70 24.56 9.20
CA CYS A 304 2.76 24.42 10.31
C CYS A 304 1.35 24.25 9.78
N ARG A 305 0.79 23.04 9.93
CA ARG A 305 -0.60 22.76 9.55
C ARG A 305 -1.54 23.22 10.66
N VAL A 306 -2.59 23.94 10.27
CA VAL A 306 -3.62 24.40 11.21
C VAL A 306 -4.45 23.19 11.68
N ASN A 307 -4.69 23.09 12.99
CA ASN A 307 -5.48 21.99 13.53
C ASN A 307 -6.90 21.97 12.92
N GLY A 308 -7.35 20.79 12.51
CA GLY A 308 -8.64 20.60 11.86
C GLY A 308 -8.69 20.95 10.36
N GLY A 309 -7.63 21.51 9.76
CA GLY A 309 -7.57 21.80 8.33
C GLY A 309 -6.50 21.00 7.59
N ALA A 310 -6.88 20.00 6.79
CA ALA A 310 -5.94 19.20 6.00
C ALA A 310 -5.16 20.03 4.96
N TYR A 311 -5.76 21.08 4.42
CA TYR A 311 -5.21 21.93 3.34
C TYR A 311 -4.81 23.33 3.80
N THR A 312 -4.84 23.61 5.11
CA THR A 312 -4.55 24.93 5.65
C THR A 312 -3.18 24.94 6.32
N TRP A 313 -2.25 25.65 5.68
CA TRP A 313 -0.85 25.73 6.09
C TRP A 313 -0.46 27.16 6.44
N THR A 314 0.47 27.28 7.38
CA THR A 314 1.08 28.53 7.79
C THR A 314 2.59 28.32 7.90
N ILE A 315 3.37 29.30 7.45
CA ILE A 315 4.83 29.27 7.54
C ILE A 315 5.27 30.46 8.40
N PRO A 316 5.65 30.22 9.67
CA PRO A 316 6.10 31.28 10.56
C PRO A 316 7.33 31.99 10.02
N ALA A 317 7.47 33.29 10.29
CA ALA A 317 8.65 34.06 9.86
C ALA A 317 9.96 33.61 10.55
N ARG A 318 9.87 32.93 11.70
CA ARG A 318 11.02 32.50 12.49
C ARG A 318 11.62 31.21 11.93
N GLU A 319 12.93 31.23 11.73
CA GLU A 319 13.73 30.06 11.35
C GLU A 319 14.32 29.33 12.55
N GLY A 320 14.43 28.01 12.43
CA GLY A 320 15.11 27.18 13.41
C GLY A 320 15.53 25.83 12.85
N SER A 321 16.14 25.02 13.71
CA SER A 321 16.47 23.64 13.38
C SER A 321 15.23 22.77 13.28
N TYR A 322 15.39 21.58 12.73
CA TYR A 322 14.30 20.61 12.65
C TYR A 322 13.69 20.32 14.03
N SER A 323 14.53 20.15 15.06
CA SER A 323 14.09 19.85 16.43
C SER A 323 13.27 20.97 17.09
N GLN A 324 13.46 22.23 16.65
CA GLN A 324 12.73 23.41 17.14
C GLN A 324 11.43 23.67 16.39
N SER A 325 11.18 22.95 15.29
CA SER A 325 10.09 23.25 14.35
C SER A 325 8.70 23.15 14.98
N GLN A 326 8.47 22.15 15.84
CA GLN A 326 7.19 22.01 16.55
C GLN A 326 6.94 23.17 17.54
N ASP A 327 7.97 23.64 18.23
CA ASP A 327 7.87 24.79 19.15
C ASP A 327 7.68 26.11 18.40
N ILE A 328 8.23 26.21 17.18
CA ILE A 328 8.04 27.36 16.29
C ILE A 328 6.61 27.45 15.79
N CYS A 329 5.98 26.32 15.43
CA CYS A 329 4.60 26.30 14.99
C CYS A 329 3.65 26.85 16.06
N GLY A 330 3.83 26.42 17.32
CA GLY A 330 3.15 26.97 18.48
C GLY A 330 1.61 26.92 18.45
N GLY A 331 0.99 27.28 19.58
CA GLY A 331 -0.46 27.41 19.70
C GLY A 331 -1.23 26.15 19.28
N ASN A 332 -2.18 26.31 18.37
CA ASN A 332 -3.01 25.23 17.83
C ASN A 332 -2.44 24.63 16.53
N ASN A 333 -1.26 25.03 16.07
CA ASN A 333 -0.68 24.54 14.83
C ASN A 333 0.28 23.38 15.09
N LYS A 334 0.31 22.41 14.17
CA LYS A 334 1.16 21.22 14.27
C LYS A 334 2.23 21.26 13.18
N PHE A 335 3.47 21.02 13.56
CA PHE A 335 4.51 20.74 12.56
C PHE A 335 4.14 19.43 11.86
N ALA A 336 4.00 19.48 10.53
CA ALA A 336 3.44 18.37 9.76
C ALA A 336 4.11 18.27 8.39
N ALA A 337 3.95 17.10 7.77
CA ALA A 337 4.36 16.84 6.40
C ALA A 337 3.13 16.66 5.50
N PRO A 338 3.10 17.26 4.29
CA PRO A 338 2.07 16.97 3.31
C PRO A 338 2.01 15.48 2.96
N ARG A 339 0.80 14.90 2.94
CA ARG A 339 0.61 13.47 2.63
C ARG A 339 0.31 13.19 1.17
N THR A 340 -0.10 14.21 0.44
CA THR A 340 -0.50 14.11 -0.96
C THR A 340 0.14 15.23 -1.78
N PRO A 341 0.28 15.05 -3.10
CA PRO A 341 0.68 16.15 -3.99
C PRO A 341 -0.24 17.38 -3.84
N LEU A 342 -1.53 17.16 -3.58
CA LEU A 342 -2.49 18.24 -3.34
C LEU A 342 -2.17 19.04 -2.06
N GLU A 343 -1.93 18.37 -0.93
CA GLU A 343 -1.50 19.06 0.29
C GLU A 343 -0.18 19.80 0.09
N ASN A 344 0.74 19.19 -0.66
CA ASN A 344 2.04 19.78 -0.96
C ASN A 344 1.86 21.08 -1.76
N ARG A 345 0.92 21.09 -2.72
CA ARG A 345 0.53 22.30 -3.45
C ARG A 345 -0.04 23.38 -2.51
N HIS A 346 -0.93 23.01 -1.58
CA HIS A 346 -1.46 23.98 -0.62
C HIS A 346 -0.38 24.55 0.31
N LEU A 347 0.60 23.74 0.70
CA LEU A 347 1.75 24.21 1.47
C LEU A 347 2.58 25.21 0.67
N ILE A 348 2.98 24.90 -0.58
CA ILE A 348 3.78 25.83 -1.38
C ILE A 348 3.01 27.12 -1.72
N ASN A 349 1.68 27.05 -1.91
CA ASN A 349 0.84 28.21 -2.18
C ASN A 349 0.58 29.07 -0.94
N SER A 350 0.85 28.56 0.26
CA SER A 350 0.70 29.32 1.52
C SER A 350 1.78 30.40 1.71
N THR A 351 2.82 30.40 0.85
CA THR A 351 3.92 31.37 0.90
C THR A 351 4.25 31.92 -0.50
N ALA A 352 4.42 33.24 -0.59
CA ALA A 352 4.99 33.88 -1.78
C ALA A 352 6.54 33.81 -1.78
N THR A 353 7.15 33.57 -0.62
CA THR A 353 8.61 33.50 -0.51
C THR A 353 9.11 32.15 -1.01
N LYS A 354 10.05 32.19 -1.96
CA LYS A 354 10.75 31.02 -2.45
C LYS A 354 11.88 30.61 -1.50
N GLY A 355 12.14 29.31 -1.42
CA GLY A 355 13.15 28.70 -0.57
C GLY A 355 12.70 27.40 0.08
N TYR A 356 13.53 26.89 1.00
CA TYR A 356 13.28 25.65 1.72
C TYR A 356 12.45 25.86 2.98
N VAL A 357 11.54 24.92 3.22
CA VAL A 357 10.66 24.88 4.40
C VAL A 357 10.74 23.49 5.01
N TRP A 358 10.95 23.41 6.33
CA TRP A 358 10.94 22.13 7.03
C TRP A 358 9.57 21.46 6.90
N VAL A 359 9.55 20.17 6.63
CA VAL A 359 8.35 19.31 6.74
C VAL A 359 8.61 18.24 7.79
N ASP A 360 7.59 17.80 8.53
CA ASP A 360 7.75 16.82 9.61
C ASP A 360 8.01 15.40 9.08
N PHE A 361 9.16 15.20 8.45
CA PHE A 361 9.58 13.93 7.88
C PHE A 361 11.09 13.76 8.03
N ASN A 362 11.52 12.64 8.61
CA ASN A 362 12.92 12.43 9.00
C ASN A 362 13.29 10.95 9.06
N SER A 363 14.59 10.67 9.07
CA SER A 363 15.21 9.36 9.29
C SER A 363 16.17 9.38 10.49
N LEU A 364 15.78 10.08 11.57
CA LEU A 364 16.64 10.24 12.76
C LEU A 364 16.81 8.95 13.55
N GLY A 365 15.78 8.10 13.59
CA GLY A 365 15.77 6.88 14.39
C GLY A 365 16.64 5.78 13.82
N GLU A 366 16.51 5.51 12.52
CA GLU A 366 17.29 4.51 11.79
C GLU A 366 17.66 5.07 10.42
N GLU A 367 18.89 4.80 9.98
CA GLU A 367 19.32 5.16 8.64
C GLU A 367 18.39 4.49 7.62
N GLU A 368 17.94 5.28 6.63
CA GLU A 368 16.98 4.87 5.60
C GLU A 368 15.53 4.61 6.07
N CYS A 369 15.18 4.76 7.35
CA CYS A 369 13.77 4.66 7.77
C CYS A 369 13.13 6.04 7.90
N TRP A 370 12.48 6.51 6.83
CA TRP A 370 11.82 7.81 6.85
C TRP A 370 10.41 7.73 7.45
N ILE A 371 10.16 8.55 8.47
CA ILE A 371 8.94 8.57 9.26
C ILE A 371 8.47 10.00 9.55
N VAL A 372 7.16 10.16 9.77
CA VAL A 372 6.56 11.43 10.18
C VAL A 372 6.59 11.54 11.71
N GLY A 373 7.08 12.65 12.23
CA GLY A 373 7.21 12.91 13.66
C GLY A 373 8.56 12.48 14.22
N ARG A 374 9.20 13.39 14.95
CA ARG A 374 10.53 13.19 15.57
C ARG A 374 10.60 11.99 16.51
N ASP A 375 9.56 11.78 17.32
CA ASP A 375 9.58 10.79 18.41
C ASP A 375 8.85 9.49 18.02
N THR A 376 8.61 9.28 16.73
CA THR A 376 8.01 8.04 16.23
C THR A 376 9.08 6.96 16.03
N LYS A 377 8.72 5.69 16.24
CA LYS A 377 9.63 4.57 16.02
C LYS A 377 9.44 4.04 14.60
N CYS A 378 10.53 3.63 13.97
CA CYS A 378 10.50 2.96 12.68
C CYS A 378 9.59 1.72 12.75
N PRO A 379 8.53 1.62 11.92
CA PRO A 379 7.64 0.46 11.95
C PRO A 379 8.32 -0.84 11.53
N PHE A 380 9.42 -0.73 10.77
CA PHE A 380 10.12 -1.85 10.14
C PHE A 380 11.26 -2.41 10.97
N THR A 381 11.64 -1.76 12.07
CA THR A 381 12.57 -2.36 13.03
C THR A 381 11.88 -3.54 13.67
N GLN A 382 12.13 -4.73 13.11
CA GLN A 382 11.69 -5.98 13.69
C GLN A 382 12.15 -6.00 15.14
N THR A 383 11.20 -6.01 16.06
CA THR A 383 11.47 -6.40 17.44
C THR A 383 11.94 -7.86 17.44
N GLY A 384 13.25 -8.04 17.40
CA GLY A 384 14.04 -9.19 17.86
C GLY A 384 13.35 -10.55 18.06
N HIS A 385 12.78 -11.16 17.01
CA HIS A 385 12.45 -12.59 17.02
C HIS A 385 13.23 -13.42 16.00
N GLU A 386 14.14 -12.84 15.22
CA GLU A 386 15.04 -13.65 14.39
C GLU A 386 16.10 -14.37 15.23
N GLY A 387 16.63 -13.73 16.29
CA GLY A 387 17.58 -14.36 17.20
C GLY A 387 17.02 -15.59 17.93
N GLU A 388 15.77 -15.50 18.37
CA GLU A 388 15.10 -16.58 19.11
C GLU A 388 14.75 -17.76 18.18
N ARG A 389 14.27 -17.50 16.96
CA ARG A 389 14.00 -18.57 15.98
C ARG A 389 15.28 -19.26 15.50
N ARG A 390 16.40 -18.53 15.36
CA ARG A 390 17.70 -19.11 14.95
C ARG A 390 18.27 -20.05 16.00
N VAL A 391 17.93 -19.86 17.27
CA VAL A 391 18.40 -20.72 18.38
C VAL A 391 17.45 -21.90 18.63
N VAL A 392 16.14 -21.74 18.45
CA VAL A 392 15.16 -22.81 18.69
C VAL A 392 15.27 -23.96 17.68
N VAL A 393 15.47 -23.68 16.38
CA VAL A 393 15.54 -24.72 15.35
C VAL A 393 16.68 -25.74 15.55
N PRO A 394 17.94 -25.32 15.83
CA PRO A 394 19.03 -26.26 16.10
C PRO A 394 18.90 -26.98 17.46
N ILE A 395 18.29 -26.37 18.47
CA ILE A 395 18.08 -27.02 19.78
C ILE A 395 17.02 -28.13 19.67
N VAL A 396 15.89 -27.85 19.02
CA VAL A 396 14.82 -28.84 18.85
C VAL A 396 15.31 -30.03 18.02
N SER A 397 16.09 -29.79 16.95
CA SER A 397 16.66 -30.90 16.17
C SER A 397 17.66 -31.73 16.97
N ALA A 398 18.53 -31.10 17.76
CA ALA A 398 19.47 -31.80 18.63
C ALA A 398 18.75 -32.68 19.68
N VAL A 399 17.69 -32.17 20.30
CA VAL A 399 16.89 -32.92 21.29
C VAL A 399 16.20 -34.12 20.62
N VAL A 400 15.60 -33.94 19.44
CA VAL A 400 14.95 -35.05 18.71
C VAL A 400 15.97 -36.13 18.35
N VAL A 401 17.15 -35.76 17.84
CA VAL A 401 18.22 -36.72 17.52
C VAL A 401 18.68 -37.46 18.78
N PHE A 402 18.83 -36.76 19.90
CA PHE A 402 19.24 -37.37 21.17
C PHE A 402 18.20 -38.35 21.71
N VAL A 403 16.91 -38.00 21.64
CA VAL A 403 15.80 -38.89 22.04
C VAL A 403 15.74 -40.12 21.14
N VAL A 404 15.87 -39.95 19.83
CA VAL A 404 15.90 -41.07 18.87
C VAL A 404 17.10 -41.99 19.14
N ALA A 405 18.29 -41.43 19.39
CA ALA A 405 19.49 -42.20 19.73
C ALA A 405 19.32 -42.98 21.05
N ALA A 406 18.76 -42.35 22.09
CA ALA A 406 18.46 -43.00 23.35
C ALA A 406 17.46 -44.15 23.17
N LEU A 407 16.40 -43.95 22.39
CA LEU A 407 15.43 -45.00 22.06
C LEU A 407 16.08 -46.17 21.30
N MET A 408 16.97 -45.90 20.34
CA MET A 408 17.73 -46.95 19.64
C MET A 408 18.60 -47.77 20.62
N LEU A 409 19.25 -47.12 21.59
CA LEU A 409 20.04 -47.80 22.62
C LEU A 409 19.15 -48.62 23.57
N CYS A 410 17.98 -48.11 23.96
CA CYS A 410 16.99 -48.85 24.76
C CYS A 410 16.46 -50.09 24.03
N VAL A 411 16.22 -50.01 22.71
CA VAL A 411 15.79 -51.16 21.89
C VAL A 411 16.90 -52.21 21.78
N LYS A 412 18.15 -51.79 21.57
CA LYS A 412 19.31 -52.70 21.47
C LYS A 412 19.61 -53.41 22.79
N SER A 413 19.54 -52.70 23.91
CA SER A 413 19.69 -53.28 25.25
C SER A 413 18.54 -54.25 25.61
N ARG A 414 17.30 -53.96 25.22
CA ARG A 414 16.17 -54.91 25.35
C ARG A 414 16.34 -56.16 24.47
N ARG A 415 16.79 -56.02 23.21
CA ARG A 415 17.07 -57.16 22.32
C ARG A 415 18.21 -58.05 22.85
N SER A 416 19.28 -57.46 23.39
CA SER A 416 20.38 -58.20 24.00
C SER A 416 19.94 -58.99 25.25
N ARG A 417 19.08 -58.41 26.10
CA ARG A 417 18.49 -59.13 27.24
C ARG A 417 17.60 -60.31 26.82
N LYS A 418 16.80 -60.18 25.75
CA LYS A 418 16.00 -61.31 25.21
C LYS A 418 16.88 -62.41 24.59
N SER A 419 17.98 -62.06 23.93
CA SER A 419 18.95 -63.02 23.38
C SER A 419 19.64 -63.87 24.48
N LYS A 420 20.08 -63.24 25.58
CA LYS A 420 20.64 -63.97 26.73
C LYS A 420 19.66 -64.94 27.39
N ARG A 421 18.34 -64.67 27.34
CA ARG A 421 17.32 -65.57 27.91
C ARG A 421 17.05 -66.82 27.04
N ARG A 422 17.29 -66.76 25.72
CA ARG A 422 17.16 -67.93 24.83
C ARG A 422 18.36 -68.88 24.88
N ARG A 423 19.56 -68.40 25.23
CA ARG A 423 20.77 -69.25 25.31
C ARG A 423 20.90 -70.08 26.60
N ARG A 424 20.00 -69.92 27.58
CA ARG A 424 19.95 -70.72 28.83
C ARG A 424 18.93 -71.87 28.83
N LYS A 425 18.25 -72.13 27.71
CA LYS A 425 17.22 -73.19 27.59
C LYS A 425 17.48 -74.07 26.36
N GLY A 426 18.63 -74.73 26.37
CA GLY A 426 19.11 -75.60 25.29
C GLY A 426 20.34 -76.37 25.76
N GLY A 427 20.18 -77.14 26.82
CA GLY A 427 21.19 -78.04 27.39
C GLY A 427 20.46 -79.19 28.07
N ASP A 428 20.38 -80.31 27.35
CA ASP A 428 20.43 -81.72 27.80
C ASP A 428 19.54 -82.59 26.91
N ARG A 429 20.20 -83.43 26.09
CA ARG A 429 20.12 -84.89 26.17
C ARG A 429 20.97 -85.49 25.03
N ILE A 430 22.07 -86.15 25.42
CA ILE A 430 22.89 -87.01 24.58
C ILE A 430 22.29 -88.40 24.65
N GLU A 431 22.15 -89.09 23.52
CA GLU A 431 21.97 -90.54 23.48
C GLU A 431 23.01 -91.11 22.51
N TYR A 432 23.86 -91.98 23.05
CA TYR A 432 25.03 -92.60 22.43
C TYR A 432 24.79 -94.11 22.49
N GLU A 433 24.77 -94.77 21.34
CA GLU A 433 24.76 -96.23 21.16
C GLU A 433 25.33 -96.46 19.75
N GLY A 434 26.32 -97.30 19.45
CA GLY A 434 26.98 -98.33 20.24
C GLY A 434 27.40 -99.52 19.36
N VAL A 435 28.39 -99.33 18.48
CA VAL A 435 29.44 -100.30 18.07
C VAL A 435 28.99 -101.58 17.26
N PRO A 436 29.90 -102.49 16.80
CA PRO A 436 30.39 -102.62 15.42
C PRO A 436 30.11 -103.98 14.72
N ALA A 437 30.41 -104.07 13.43
CA ALA A 437 30.92 -105.28 12.77
C ALA A 437 31.79 -104.90 11.57
#